data_AF-A0A2W2M7F4-F1
#
_entry.id   AF-A0A2W2M7F4-F1
#
_cell.length_a   1.000
_cell.length_b   1.000
_cell.length_c   1.000
_cell.angle_alpha   90.00
_cell.angle_beta   90.00
_cell.angle_gamma   90.00
#
_symmetry.space_group_name_H-M   'P 1'
#
loop_
_entity.id
_entity.type
_entity.pdbx_description
1 polymer ?
#
loop_
_entity_poly.entity_id
_entity_poly.type
_entity_poly.pdbx_seq_one_letter_code
_entity_poly.pdbx_strand_id
1 'polypeptide(L)' 'MILGRYAWLAGGRCFKCRKEERFVTEIGVRGEGAVERALLMCGSCVLAEEEARLGRMRRRRRLYVPGRIGRRE' A
#
# COMPACT_ATOMS: atom_id res chain seq x y z
N MET A 1 4.18 -5.63 6.17
CA MET A 1 4.86 -5.31 4.90
C MET A 1 3.78 -5.11 3.83
N ILE A 2 3.75 -3.98 3.12
CA ILE A 2 2.77 -3.74 2.03
C ILE A 2 3.19 -4.57 0.83
N LEU A 3 2.38 -5.56 0.48
CA LEU A 3 2.57 -6.42 -0.68
C LEU A 3 1.63 -5.94 -1.79
N GLY A 4 2.12 -4.96 -2.54
CA GLY A 4 2.08 -4.82 -3.99
C GLY A 4 0.90 -5.33 -4.84
N ARG A 5 -0.32 -5.40 -4.33
CA ARG A 5 -1.54 -5.38 -5.16
C ARG A 5 -2.27 -4.08 -4.83
N TYR A 6 -2.39 -3.24 -5.85
CA TYR A 6 -3.14 -1.98 -5.79
C TYR A 6 -4.37 -2.13 -6.69
N ALA A 7 -5.55 -2.19 -6.08
CA ALA A 7 -6.83 -2.15 -6.78
C ALA A 7 -7.53 -0.84 -6.42
N TRP A 8 -7.68 0.04 -7.41
CA TRP A 8 -8.34 1.34 -7.21
C TRP A 8 -9.85 1.17 -7.18
N LEU A 9 -10.47 1.61 -6.09
CA LEU A 9 -11.90 1.60 -5.85
C LEU A 9 -12.43 3.05 -5.82
N ALA A 10 -13.67 3.20 -6.29
CA ALA A 10 -14.40 4.46 -6.18
C ALA A 10 -15.03 4.58 -4.80
N GLY A 11 -14.70 5.67 -4.09
CA GLY A 11 -15.16 5.93 -2.73
C GLY A 11 -14.46 5.06 -1.68
N GLY A 12 -14.23 5.65 -0.51
CA GLY A 12 -13.80 4.90 0.68
C GLY A 12 -12.99 5.74 1.66
N ARG A 13 -12.92 5.22 2.89
CA ARG A 13 -12.15 5.83 3.97
C ARG A 13 -10.72 5.36 3.97
N CYS A 14 -9.77 6.28 3.84
CA CYS A 14 -8.36 5.96 3.98
C CYS A 14 -8.04 5.46 5.40
N PHE A 15 -7.45 4.28 5.51
CA PHE A 15 -7.03 3.69 6.78
C PHE A 15 -6.08 4.59 7.55
N LYS A 16 -5.13 5.23 6.85
CA LYS A 16 -4.05 6.02 7.45
C LYS A 16 -4.47 7.42 7.87
N CYS A 17 -4.96 8.24 6.94
CA CYS A 17 -5.34 9.62 7.24
C CYS A 17 -6.81 9.79 7.68
N ARG A 18 -7.60 8.70 7.65
CA ARG A 18 -9.00 8.64 8.09
C ARG A 18 -9.98 9.53 7.30
N LYS A 19 -9.54 10.15 6.21
CA LYS A 19 -10.36 10.96 5.29
C LYS A 19 -11.17 10.07 4.35
N GLU A 20 -12.38 10.51 4.03
CA GLU A 20 -13.16 10.00 2.90
C GLU A 20 -12.56 10.54 1.61
N GLU A 21 -12.33 9.67 0.64
CA GLU A 21 -11.68 10.01 -0.61
C GLU A 21 -12.46 9.46 -1.79
N ARG A 22 -12.45 10.21 -2.89
CA ARG A 22 -13.12 9.79 -4.13
C ARG A 22 -12.53 8.51 -4.71
N PHE A 23 -11.23 8.31 -4.49
CA PHE A 23 -10.50 7.12 -4.92
C PHE A 23 -9.58 6.63 -3.81
N VAL A 24 -9.69 5.35 -3.50
CA VAL A 24 -8.79 4.64 -2.60
C VAL A 24 -8.23 3.42 -3.31
N THR A 25 -7.08 2.95 -2.89
CA THR A 25 -6.55 1.66 -3.32
C THR A 25 -6.60 0.67 -2.18
N GLU A 26 -7.01 -0.55 -2.48
CA GLU A 26 -6.71 -1.68 -1.62
C GLU A 26 -5.21 -1.94 -1.64
N ILE A 27 -4.62 -2.17 -0.47
CA ILE A 27 -3.25 -2.60 -0.29
C ILE A 27 -3.22 -3.89 0.52
N GLY A 28 -2.58 -4.92 -0.03
CA GLY A 28 -2.33 -6.17 0.70
C GLY A 28 -1.32 -5.95 1.82
N VAL A 29 -1.66 -6.35 3.05
CA VAL A 29 -0.73 -6.43 4.18
C VAL A 29 -0.68 -7.85 4.72
N ARG A 30 0.53 -8.42 4.78
CA ARG A 30 0.77 -9.66 5.54
C ARG A 30 0.93 -9.35 7.02
N GLY A 31 0.03 -9.89 7.84
CA GLY A 31 0.21 -9.98 9.29
C GLY A 31 1.15 -11.14 9.68
N GLU A 32 1.62 -11.13 10.93
CA GLU A 32 2.29 -12.30 11.54
C GLU A 32 1.27 -13.44 11.59
N GLY A 33 1.45 -14.49 10.76
CA GLY A 33 0.50 -15.61 10.64
C GLY A 33 -0.11 -15.83 9.24
N ALA A 34 0.41 -15.20 8.19
CA ALA A 34 0.09 -15.48 6.78
C ALA A 34 -1.32 -15.09 6.27
N VAL A 35 -2.18 -14.50 7.09
CA VAL A 35 -3.44 -13.90 6.60
C VAL A 35 -3.13 -12.55 5.93
N GLU A 36 -3.36 -12.49 4.62
CA GLU A 36 -3.31 -11.26 3.85
C GLU A 36 -4.59 -10.45 4.13
N ARG A 37 -4.46 -9.30 4.78
CA ARG A 37 -5.57 -8.36 4.96
C ARG A 37 -5.45 -7.25 3.94
N ALA A 38 -6.58 -6.81 3.38
CA ALA A 38 -6.62 -5.61 2.54
C ALA A 38 -6.90 -4.38 3.42
N LEU A 39 -6.09 -3.32 3.25
CA LEU A 39 -6.38 -1.99 3.82
C LEU A 39 -6.70 -1.03 2.68
N LEU A 40 -7.63 -0.10 2.91
CA LEU A 40 -7.92 0.97 1.96
C LEU A 40 -6.99 2.15 2.25
N MET A 41 -6.30 2.68 1.24
CA MET A 41 -5.45 3.86 1.39
C MET A 41 -5.64 4.82 0.22
N CYS A 42 -5.61 6.12 0.51
CA CYS A 42 -5.59 7.14 -0.54
C CYS A 42 -4.21 7.23 -1.20
N GLY A 43 -4.17 7.76 -2.43
CA GLY A 43 -2.94 7.81 -3.23
C GLY A 43 -1.77 8.50 -2.53
N SER A 44 -1.99 9.65 -1.90
CA SER A 44 -0.93 10.39 -1.19
C SER A 44 -0.34 9.59 -0.04
N CYS A 45 -1.18 8.86 0.70
CA CYS A 45 -0.73 8.03 1.81
C CYS A 45 0.05 6.79 1.33
N VAL A 46 -0.33 6.22 0.18
CA VAL A 46 0.42 5.11 -0.44
C VAL A 46 1.79 5.56 -0.89
N LEU A 47 1.89 6.69 -1.59
CA LEU A 47 3.18 7.24 -2.05
C LEU A 47 4.12 7.50 -0.87
N ALA A 48 3.63 8.10 0.22
CA ALA A 48 4.42 8.34 1.42
C ALA A 48 4.95 7.04 2.06
N GLU A 49 4.18 5.95 2.04
CA GLU A 49 4.65 4.66 2.56
C GLU A 49 5.70 4.01 1.66
N GLU A 50 5.54 4.09 0.34
CA GLU A 50 6.53 3.56 -0.61
C GLU A 50 7.84 4.35 -0.55
N GLU A 51 7.79 5.67 -0.39
CA GLU A 51 8.99 6.50 -0.15
C GLU A 51 9.69 6.13 1.16
N ALA A 52 8.94 5.99 2.25
CA ALA A 52 9.49 5.56 3.53
C ALA A 52 10.10 4.16 3.45
N ARG A 53 9.46 3.24 2.70
CA ARG A 53 9.97 1.90 2.43
C ARG A 53 11.26 1.95 1.63
N LEU A 54 11.32 2.74 0.56
CA LEU A 54 12.53 2.94 -0.22
C LEU A 54 13.67 3.46 0.67
N GLY A 55 13.40 4.42 1.55
CA GLY A 55 14.35 4.93 2.53
C GLY A 55 14.88 3.83 3.47
N ARG A 56 13.99 2.99 4.03
CA ARG A 56 14.38 1.85 4.87
C ARG A 56 15.23 0.82 4.12
N MET A 57 14.89 0.52 2.86
CA MET A 57 15.63 -0.45 2.04
C MET A 57 17.02 0.07 1.67
N ARG A 58 17.12 1.35 1.27
CA ARG A 58 18.41 2.03 1.02
C ARG A 58 19.31 2.00 2.25
N ARG A 59 18.78 2.35 3.43
CA ARG A 59 19.52 2.28 4.71
C ARG A 59 20.03 0.86 5.00
N ARG A 60 19.26 -0.17 4.63
CA ARG A 60 19.62 -1.58 4.82
C ARG A 60 20.44 -2.18 3.67
N ARG A 61 20.85 -1.37 2.68
CA ARG A 61 21.54 -1.82 1.46
C ARG A 61 20.82 -2.98 0.75
N ARG A 62 19.49 -2.99 0.78
CA ARG A 62 18.64 -4.00 0.12
C ARG A 62 18.03 -3.44 -1.16
N LEU A 63 17.85 -4.31 -2.15
CA LEU A 63 17.15 -3.98 -3.40
C LEU A 63 15.69 -3.63 -3.12
N TYR A 64 15.27 -2.42 -3.51
CA TYR A 64 13.87 -2.02 -3.46
C TYR A 64 13.16 -2.54 -4.72
N VAL A 65 12.13 -3.35 -4.51
CA VAL A 65 11.19 -3.76 -5.57
C VAL A 65 9.86 -3.08 -5.27
N PRO A 66 9.39 -2.12 -6.11
CA PRO A 66 8.08 -1.52 -5.94
C PRO A 66 6.98 -2.58 -6.09
N GLY A 67 5.86 -2.37 -5.39
CA GLY A 67 4.66 -3.18 -5.58
C GLY A 67 4.11 -3.08 -7.01
N ARG A 68 3.40 -4.11 -7.50
CA ARG A 68 2.79 -4.10 -8.84
C ARG A 68 1.46 -3.34 -8.80
N ILE A 69 1.37 -2.21 -9.50
CA ILE A 69 0.11 -1.47 -9.68
C ILE A 69 -0.71 -2.14 -10.78
N GLY A 70 -1.98 -2.47 -10.50
CA GLY A 70 -2.97 -2.76 -11.54
C GLY A 70 -3.07 -4.18 -12.11
N ARG A 71 -2.65 -5.24 -11.40
CA ARG A 71 -2.99 -6.61 -11.86
C ARG A 71 -4.45 -6.95 -11.52
N ARG A 72 -5.29 -6.98 -12.55
CA ARG A 72 -6.53 -7.76 -12.59
C ARG A 72 -6.13 -9.24 -12.70
N GLU A 73 -6.28 -9.97 -11.60
CA GLU A 73 -6.66 -11.39 -11.64
C GLU A 73 -8.07 -11.46 -11.07
#